data_AF-A0A1Q3WBQ0-F1
#
_entry.id   AF-A0A1Q3WBQ0-F1
#
_cell.length_a   1.000
_cell.length_b   1.000
_cell.length_c   1.000
_cell.angle_alpha   90.00
_cell.angle_beta   90.00
_cell.angle_gamma   90.00
#
_symmetry.space_group_name_H-M   'P 1'
#
loop_
_entity.id
_entity.type
_entity.pdbx_description
1 polymer ?
#
loop_
_entity_poly.entity_id
_entity_poly.type
_entity_poly.pdbx_seq_one_letter_code
_entity_poly.pdbx_strand_id
1 'polypeptide(L)' 'MKDQIQTLLTEQNIKQIQIYRFHDSKLHAQSAQWILGHEYIQVGDSPYNLNRLMNFRVADEVLRLYFANGQ' A
#
# COMPACT_ATOMS: atom_id res chain seq x y z
N MET A 1 -10.27 3.64 -5.89
CA MET A 1 -8.93 3.31 -5.34
C MET A 1 -8.90 1.94 -4.67
N LYS A 2 -9.75 1.64 -3.68
CA LYS A 2 -9.80 0.30 -3.06
C LYS A 2 -9.96 -0.83 -4.07
N ASP A 3 -10.94 -0.73 -4.97
CA ASP A 3 -11.17 -1.79 -5.97
C ASP A 3 -9.97 -1.97 -6.91
N GLN A 4 -9.27 -0.88 -7.26
CA GLN A 4 -8.03 -0.95 -8.03
C GLN A 4 -6.91 -1.68 -7.27
N ILE A 5 -6.74 -1.39 -5.97
CA ILE A 5 -5.78 -2.11 -5.13
C ILE A 5 -6.18 -3.58 -4.98
N GLN A 6 -7.47 -3.88 -4.82
CA GLN A 6 -7.97 -5.25 -4.73
C GLN A 6 -7.68 -6.02 -6.02
N THR A 7 -7.97 -5.43 -7.18
CA THR A 7 -7.63 -5.99 -8.49
C THR A 7 -6.13 -6.24 -8.62
N LEU A 8 -5.27 -5.28 -8.26
CA LEU A 8 -3.82 -5.45 -8.32
C LEU A 8 -3.31 -6.58 -7.42
N LEU A 9 -3.81 -6.68 -6.20
CA LEU A 9 -3.43 -7.72 -5.25
C LEU A 9 -3.92 -9.12 -5.66
N THR A 10 -4.92 -9.19 -6.55
CA THR A 10 -5.49 -10.46 -7.02
C THR A 10 -4.88 -10.89 -8.36
N GLU A 11 -4.67 -9.94 -9.28
CA GLU A 11 -4.20 -10.19 -10.64
C GLU A 11 -2.69 -10.19 -10.77
N GLN A 12 -1.99 -9.41 -9.93
CA GLN A 12 -0.53 -9.37 -9.94
C GLN A 12 0.03 -10.22 -8.81
N ASN A 13 1.14 -10.90 -9.08
CA ASN A 13 1.88 -11.68 -8.08
C ASN A 13 2.67 -10.73 -7.16
N ILE A 14 1.96 -9.95 -6.35
CA ILE A 14 2.58 -9.07 -5.37
C ILE A 14 3.15 -9.94 -4.25
N LYS A 15 4.44 -9.78 -3.98
CA LYS A 15 5.16 -10.49 -2.91
C LYS A 15 5.48 -9.59 -1.72
N GLN A 16 5.39 -8.28 -1.92
CA GLN A 16 5.70 -7.30 -0.89
C GLN A 16 4.91 -6.02 -1.12
N ILE A 17 4.50 -5.38 -0.02
CA ILE A 17 3.95 -4.03 -0.04
C ILE A 17 4.94 -3.09 0.67
N GLN A 18 5.20 -1.95 0.04
CA GLN A 18 5.99 -0.86 0.57
C GLN A 18 5.10 0.37 0.76
N ILE A 19 5.20 0.98 1.93
CA ILE A 19 4.47 2.18 2.30
C ILE A 19 5.42 3.36 2.26
N TYR A 20 5.06 4.36 1.49
CA TYR A 20 5.78 5.62 1.35
C TYR A 20 4.92 6.78 1.85
N ARG A 21 5.59 7.79 2.39
CA ARG A 21 5.01 9.12 2.55
C ARG A 21 5.08 9.86 1.22
N PHE A 22 3.97 10.43 0.76
CA PHE A 22 3.87 11.00 -0.59
C PHE A 22 4.80 12.20 -0.80
N HIS A 23 4.92 13.09 0.20
CA HIS A 23 5.64 14.36 0.05
C HIS A 23 7.17 14.22 0.00
N ASP A 24 7.75 13.31 0.77
CA ASP A 24 9.20 13.11 0.85
C ASP A 24 9.65 11.79 0.19
N SER A 25 8.71 11.01 -0.35
CA SER A 25 8.95 9.67 -0.89
C SER A 25 9.76 8.78 0.06
N LYS A 26 9.62 9.00 1.38
CA LYS A 26 10.33 8.23 2.39
C LYS A 26 9.61 6.90 2.62
N LEU A 27 10.36 5.80 2.54
CA LEU A 27 9.87 4.49 2.92
C LEU A 27 9.58 4.48 4.43
N HIS A 28 8.33 4.21 4.78
CA HIS A 28 7.85 4.20 6.15
C HIS A 28 7.67 2.78 6.68
N ALA A 29 7.19 1.86 5.84
CA ALA A 29 7.04 0.45 6.19
C ALA A 29 7.20 -0.44 4.96
N GLN A 30 7.56 -1.69 5.18
CA GLN A 30 7.53 -2.72 4.16
C GLN A 30 7.22 -4.07 4.79
N SER A 31 6.42 -4.90 4.13
CA SER A 31 6.13 -6.25 4.59
C SER A 31 5.70 -7.16 3.44
N ALA A 32 6.03 -8.45 3.58
CA ALA A 32 5.50 -9.54 2.76
C ALA A 32 4.15 -10.06 3.27
N GLN A 33 3.66 -9.52 4.38
CA GLN A 33 2.37 -9.88 4.97
C GLN A 33 1.45 -8.65 4.93
N TRP A 34 0.28 -8.83 4.36
CA TRP A 34 -0.75 -7.79 4.31
C TRP A 34 -2.17 -8.36 4.37
N ILE A 35 -3.10 -7.54 4.83
CA ILE A 35 -4.53 -7.84 4.86
C ILE A 35 -5.28 -6.64 4.31
N LEU A 36 -6.15 -6.86 3.32
CA LEU A 36 -7.01 -5.83 2.76
C LEU A 36 -8.35 -5.79 3.51
N GLY A 37 -8.64 -4.67 4.16
CA GLY A 37 -9.90 -4.38 4.83
C GLY A 37 -10.86 -3.54 3.98
N HIS A 38 -11.93 -3.03 4.59
CA HIS A 38 -12.92 -2.19 3.90
C HIS A 38 -12.29 -0.86 3.44
N GLU A 39 -11.70 -0.11 4.39
CA GLU A 39 -11.12 1.22 4.14
C GLU A 39 -9.62 1.29 4.45
N TYR A 40 -9.00 0.16 4.79
CA TYR A 40 -7.60 0.12 5.14
C TYR A 40 -6.90 -1.08 4.51
N ILE A 41 -5.58 -0.98 4.42
CA ILE A 41 -4.69 -2.11 4.20
C ILE A 41 -3.74 -2.22 5.39
N GLN A 42 -3.70 -3.39 6.02
CA GLN A 42 -2.71 -3.68 7.05
C GLN A 42 -1.45 -4.21 6.35
N VAL A 43 -0.29 -3.62 6.64
CA VAL A 43 1.01 -4.04 6.10
C VAL A 43 1.96 -4.28 7.27
N GLY A 44 2.30 -5.55 7.51
CA GLY A 44 2.89 -5.97 8.78
C GLY A 44 1.94 -5.66 9.95
N ASP A 45 2.45 -4.93 10.95
CA ASP A 45 1.71 -4.61 12.18
C ASP A 45 0.96 -3.28 12.11
N SER A 46 1.00 -2.57 10.99
CA SER A 46 0.45 -1.21 10.87
C SER A 46 -0.70 -1.13 9.85
N PRO A 47 -1.86 -0.57 10.23
CA PRO A 47 -2.95 -0.28 9.31
C PRO A 47 -2.75 1.05 8.57
N TYR A 48 -3.14 1.11 7.31
CA TYR A 48 -3.05 2.30 6.45
C TYR A 48 -4.39 2.59 5.78
N ASN A 49 -4.95 3.79 6.01
CA ASN A 49 -6.26 4.19 5.49
C ASN A 49 -6.20 4.49 3.98
N LEU A 50 -6.85 3.66 3.16
CA LEU A 50 -6.87 3.75 1.70
C LEU A 50 -7.55 5.02 1.18
N ASN A 51 -8.40 5.69 1.96
CA ASN A 51 -8.96 7.00 1.61
C ASN A 51 -7.88 8.10 1.56
N ARG A 52 -6.70 7.84 2.13
CA ARG A 52 -5.53 8.74 2.13
C ARG A 52 -4.45 8.32 1.13
N LEU A 53 -4.70 7.28 0.34
CA LEU A 53 -3.79 6.85 -0.71
C LEU A 53 -3.77 7.91 -1.81
N MET A 54 -2.59 8.45 -2.10
CA MET A 54 -2.41 9.48 -3.13
C MET A 54 -1.97 8.89 -4.46
N ASN A 55 -1.16 7.83 -4.41
CA ASN A 55 -0.67 7.16 -5.60
C ASN A 55 -0.24 5.72 -5.27
N PHE A 56 -0.17 4.88 -6.30
CA PHE A 56 0.41 3.54 -6.19
C PHE A 56 1.24 3.21 -7.43
N ARG A 57 2.22 2.33 -7.28
CA ARG A 57 3.03 1.78 -8.38
C ARG A 57 3.32 0.32 -8.11
N VAL A 58 3.40 -0.47 -9.18
CA VAL A 58 3.96 -1.83 -9.09
C VAL A 58 5.28 -1.88 -9.83
N ALA A 59 6.31 -2.42 -9.19
CA ALA A 59 7.61 -2.68 -9.78
C ALA A 59 8.21 -3.92 -9.12
N ASP A 60 8.74 -4.85 -9.91
CA ASP A 60 9.43 -6.06 -9.42
C ASP A 60 8.65 -6.84 -8.36
N GLU A 61 7.35 -7.09 -8.61
CA GLU A 61 6.44 -7.79 -7.68
C GLU A 61 6.21 -7.04 -6.34
N VAL A 62 6.62 -5.77 -6.25
CA VAL A 62 6.43 -4.91 -5.09
C VAL A 62 5.34 -3.87 -5.39
N LEU A 63 4.29 -3.86 -4.58
CA LEU A 63 3.29 -2.79 -4.59
C LEU A 63 3.75 -1.64 -3.68
N ARG A 64 4.03 -0.49 -4.27
CA ARG A 64 4.39 0.74 -3.57
C ARG A 64 3.15 1.61 -3.41
N LEU A 65 2.78 1.91 -2.18
CA LEU A 65 1.64 2.75 -1.83
C LEU A 65 2.14 4.06 -1.23
N TYR A 66 1.68 5.19 -1.75
CA TYR A 66 2.11 6.51 -1.32
C TYR A 66 0.94 7.23 -0.63
N PHE A 67 1.04 7.46 0.67
CA PHE A 67 -0.01 8.08 1.47
C PHE A 67 0.29 9.55 1.78
N ALA A 68 -0.76 10.37 1.86
CA ALA A 68 -0.65 11.75 2.35
C ALA A 68 -0.10 11.77 3.78
N ASN A 69 0.71 12.78 4.13
CA ASN A 69 1.29 12.87 5.48
C ASN A 69 0.20 13.07 6.56
N GLY A 70 0.44 12.49 7.74
CA GLY A 70 -0.38 12.56 8.95
C GLY A 70 -0.80 11.16 9.38
N GLN A 71 -0.73 10.86 10.68
CA GLN A 71 -1.38 9.67 11.25
C GLN A 71 -2.88 9.70 11.00
#